data_AF-A0A5S5AY29-F1
#
_entry.id   AF-A0A5S5AY29-F1
#
_cell.length_a   1.000
_cell.length_b   1.000
_cell.length_c   1.000
_cell.angle_alpha   90.00
_cell.angle_beta   90.00
_cell.angle_gamma   90.00
#
_symmetry.space_group_name_H-M   'P 1'
#
loop_
_entity.id
_entity.type
_entity.pdbx_description
1 polymer ?
#
loop_
_entity_poly.entity_id
_entity_poly.type
_entity_poly.pdbx_seq_one_letter_code
_entity_poly.pdbx_strand_id
1 'polypeptide(L)'
;MEDFDLFESLYRMYFSKVYRTAYLVAQDENIAQDSIQEAFLIAYEILKKGPVDLPRFPALVSAIATKKAVDLIRKKAKYVLMDEVFMDKIVSMNTALEVSFDSITDAENRIDMDKA
;
A
#
# COMPACT_ATOMS: atom_id res chain seq x y z
N MET A 1 17.42 -5.38 -34.88
CA MET A 1 17.10 -5.90 -33.54
C MET A 1 15.77 -5.29 -33.21
N GLU A 2 14.70 -6.08 -33.16
CA GLU A 2 13.37 -5.55 -32.86
C GLU A 2 13.35 -5.09 -31.40
N ASP A 3 12.60 -4.03 -31.06
CA ASP A 3 12.53 -3.50 -29.69
C ASP A 3 12.15 -4.57 -28.65
N PHE A 4 11.45 -5.62 -29.11
CA PHE A 4 11.09 -6.80 -28.34
C PHE A 4 12.30 -7.62 -27.87
N ASP A 5 13.28 -7.89 -28.74
CA ASP A 5 14.46 -8.69 -28.41
C ASP A 5 15.33 -8.01 -27.34
N LEU A 6 15.46 -6.69 -27.45
CA LEU A 6 16.18 -5.87 -26.47
C LEU A 6 15.46 -5.89 -25.13
N PHE A 7 14.13 -5.69 -25.14
CA PHE A 7 13.33 -5.71 -23.93
C PHE A 7 13.36 -7.08 -23.23
N GLU A 8 13.23 -8.18 -23.98
CA GLU A 8 13.31 -9.54 -23.43
C GLU A 8 14.66 -9.77 -22.75
N SER A 9 15.76 -9.32 -23.39
CA SER A 9 17.11 -9.41 -22.82
C SER A 9 17.22 -8.63 -21.51
N LEU A 10 16.69 -7.41 -21.46
CA LEU A 10 16.66 -6.58 -20.26
C LEU A 10 15.80 -7.19 -19.15
N TYR A 11 14.64 -7.73 -19.51
CA TYR A 11 13.75 -8.42 -18.58
C TYR A 11 14.46 -9.61 -17.93
N ARG A 12 15.00 -10.53 -18.74
CA ARG A 12 15.71 -11.72 -18.24
C ARG A 12 16.91 -11.36 -17.37
N MET A 13 17.67 -10.35 -17.77
CA MET A 13 18.86 -9.90 -17.03
C MET A 13 18.52 -9.30 -15.66
N TYR A 14 17.42 -8.55 -15.53
CA TYR A 14 17.14 -7.78 -14.32
C TYR A 14 15.96 -8.29 -13.48
N PHE A 15 15.18 -9.26 -13.98
CA PHE A 15 14.01 -9.82 -13.28
C PHE A 15 14.31 -10.17 -11.82
N SER A 16 15.33 -11.00 -11.58
CA SER A 16 15.64 -11.46 -10.21
C SER A 16 16.02 -10.32 -9.27
N LYS A 17 16.75 -9.31 -9.77
CA LYS A 17 17.14 -8.15 -8.97
C LYS A 17 15.93 -7.32 -8.59
N VAL A 18 15.10 -6.97 -9.57
CA VAL A 18 13.88 -6.17 -9.37
C VAL A 18 12.90 -6.90 -8.45
N TYR A 19 12.72 -8.21 -8.66
CA TYR A 19 11.88 -9.05 -7.79
C TYR A 19 12.34 -9.01 -6.33
N ARG A 20 13.63 -9.23 -6.07
CA ARG A 20 14.17 -9.16 -4.70
C ARG A 20 13.95 -7.80 -4.06
N THR A 21 14.15 -6.72 -4.81
CA THR A 21 13.88 -5.36 -4.32
C THR A 21 12.41 -5.17 -3.97
N ALA A 22 11.49 -5.57 -4.85
CA ALA A 22 10.05 -5.47 -4.59
C ALA A 22 9.63 -6.35 -3.39
N TYR A 23 10.17 -7.56 -3.30
CA TYR A 23 9.88 -8.50 -2.21
C TYR A 23 10.34 -7.99 -0.85
N LEU A 24 11.54 -7.40 -0.76
CA LEU A 24 12.04 -6.81 0.49
C LEU A 24 11.14 -5.67 1.00
N VAL A 25 10.47 -4.95 0.10
CA VAL A 25 9.52 -3.88 0.44
C VAL A 25 8.14 -4.46 0.77
N ALA A 26 7.66 -5.41 -0.04
CA ALA A 26 6.31 -5.95 0.06
C ALA A 26 6.12 -6.94 1.21
N GLN A 27 7.15 -7.75 1.51
CA GLN A 27 7.09 -8.90 2.41
C GLN A 27 5.94 -9.87 2.06
N ASP A 28 5.50 -9.87 0.80
CA ASP A 28 4.40 -10.66 0.25
C ASP A 28 4.74 -10.98 -1.21
N GLU A 29 4.77 -12.27 -1.53
CA GLU A 29 5.17 -12.78 -2.85
C GLU A 29 4.22 -12.30 -3.96
N ASN A 30 2.90 -12.32 -3.72
CA ASN A 30 1.92 -11.93 -4.72
C ASN A 30 2.04 -10.43 -5.02
N ILE A 31 2.16 -9.60 -3.99
CA ILE A 31 2.37 -8.16 -4.16
C ILE A 31 3.67 -7.89 -4.91
N ALA A 32 4.75 -8.62 -4.59
CA ALA A 32 6.03 -8.45 -5.28
C ALA A 32 5.92 -8.83 -6.77
N GLN A 33 5.31 -9.97 -7.09
CA GLN A 33 5.11 -10.43 -8.47
C GLN A 33 4.27 -9.44 -9.30
N ASP A 34 3.15 -8.97 -8.76
CA ASP A 34 2.30 -7.99 -9.45
C ASP A 34 3.04 -6.66 -9.67
N SER A 35 3.76 -6.21 -8.64
CA SER A 35 4.52 -4.95 -8.72
C SER A 35 5.58 -4.97 -9.81
N ILE A 36 6.31 -6.08 -9.96
CA ILE A 36 7.34 -6.17 -11.00
C ILE A 36 6.75 -6.29 -12.39
N GLN A 37 5.63 -7.02 -12.56
CA GLN A 37 4.98 -7.16 -13.85
C GLN A 37 4.52 -5.80 -14.36
N GLU A 38 3.82 -5.02 -13.54
CA GLU A 38 3.42 -3.66 -13.89
C GLU A 38 4.64 -2.77 -14.16
N ALA A 39 5.72 -2.90 -13.39
CA ALA A 39 6.91 -2.09 -13.57
C ALA A 39 7.61 -2.35 -14.91
N PHE A 40 7.74 -3.63 -15.30
CA PHE A 40 8.34 -4.00 -16.59
C PHE A 40 7.46 -3.58 -17.77
N LEU A 41 6.13 -3.67 -17.66
CA LEU A 41 5.20 -3.15 -18.68
C LEU A 41 5.36 -1.62 -18.86
N ILE A 42 5.44 -0.88 -17.76
CA ILE A 42 5.68 0.58 -17.82
C ILE A 42 7.04 0.89 -18.44
N ALA A 43 8.08 0.13 -18.08
CA ALA A 43 9.42 0.32 -18.63
C ALA A 43 9.48 0.03 -20.14
N TYR A 44 8.72 -0.95 -20.62
CA TYR A 44 8.56 -1.21 -22.05
C TYR A 44 7.96 -0.01 -22.78
N GLU A 45 6.89 0.58 -22.25
CA GLU A 45 6.28 1.78 -22.84
C GLU A 45 7.21 3.00 -22.81
N ILE A 46 8.11 3.09 -21.84
CA ILE A 46 9.15 4.12 -21.81
C ILE A 46 10.19 3.89 -22.92
N LEU A 47 10.66 2.65 -23.09
CA LEU A 47 11.60 2.28 -24.16
C LEU A 47 11.03 2.57 -25.55
N LYS A 48 9.74 2.31 -25.77
CA LYS A 48 9.07 2.62 -27.04
C LYS A 48 9.03 4.11 -27.37
N LYS A 49 9.06 4.99 -26.35
CA LYS A 49 9.02 6.45 -26.54
C LYS A 49 10.39 7.03 -26.86
N GLY A 50 11.47 6.32 -26.57
CA GLY A 50 12.81 6.77 -26.85
C GLY A 50 13.89 5.94 -26.15
N PRO A 51 15.16 6.14 -26.53
CA PRO A 51 16.27 5.38 -25.98
C PRO A 51 16.41 5.62 -24.47
N VAL A 52 16.53 4.53 -23.72
CA VAL A 52 16.83 4.56 -22.28
C VAL A 52 18.30 4.22 -22.10
N ASP A 53 18.95 4.94 -21.18
CA ASP A 53 20.30 4.62 -20.71
C ASP A 53 20.30 3.23 -20.06
N LEU A 54 20.81 2.21 -20.78
CA LEU A 54 20.75 0.80 -20.38
C LEU A 54 21.26 0.52 -18.95
N PRO A 55 22.38 1.12 -18.49
CA PRO A 55 22.84 1.02 -17.09
C PRO A 55 21.83 1.52 -16.05
N ARG A 56 20.95 2.47 -16.41
CA ARG A 56 19.91 3.01 -15.51
C ARG A 56 18.62 2.21 -15.54
N PHE A 57 18.42 1.37 -16.55
CA PHE A 57 17.24 0.53 -16.67
C PHE A 57 16.89 -0.24 -15.38
N PRO A 58 17.81 -1.00 -14.74
CA PRO A 58 17.47 -1.71 -13.51
C PRO A 58 17.06 -0.78 -12.35
N ALA A 59 17.66 0.41 -12.26
CA ALA A 59 17.30 1.40 -11.24
C ALA A 59 15.90 1.97 -11.49
N LEU A 60 15.58 2.28 -12.76
CA LEU A 60 14.26 2.74 -13.19
C LEU A 60 13.17 1.73 -12.84
N VAL A 61 13.33 0.47 -13.27
CA VAL A 61 12.33 -0.58 -13.03
C VAL A 61 12.17 -0.85 -11.53
N SER A 62 13.27 -0.88 -10.77
CA SER A 62 13.22 -1.08 -9.32
C SER A 62 12.47 0.03 -8.60
N ALA A 63 12.64 1.29 -9.03
CA ALA A 63 11.92 2.43 -8.46
C ALA A 63 10.41 2.35 -8.73
N ILE A 64 10.02 1.97 -9.96
CA ILE A 64 8.62 1.78 -10.32
C ILE A 64 8.01 0.62 -9.51
N ALA A 65 8.69 -0.54 -9.46
CA ALA A 65 8.23 -1.72 -8.72
C ALA A 65 8.07 -1.43 -7.22
N THR A 66 9.02 -0.70 -6.62
CA THR A 66 8.95 -0.30 -5.20
C THR A 66 7.73 0.56 -4.93
N LYS A 67 7.44 1.54 -5.80
CA LYS A 67 6.26 2.39 -5.66
C LYS A 67 4.96 1.57 -5.78
N LYS A 68 4.90 0.66 -6.76
CA LYS A 68 3.75 -0.24 -6.96
C LYS A 68 3.52 -1.14 -5.74
N ALA A 69 4.57 -1.70 -5.16
CA ALA A 69 4.48 -2.51 -3.95
C ALA A 69 3.87 -1.71 -2.79
N VAL A 70 4.36 -0.49 -2.54
CA VAL A 70 3.83 0.39 -1.50
C VAL A 70 2.35 0.71 -1.74
N ASP A 71 1.96 0.99 -2.98
CA ASP A 71 0.56 1.30 -3.32
C ASP A 71 -0.36 0.08 -3.12
N LEU A 72 0.09 -1.13 -3.49
CA LEU A 72 -0.64 -2.37 -3.26
C LEU A 72 -0.76 -2.71 -1.77
N ILE A 73 0.30 -2.53 -0.98
CA ILE A 73 0.27 -2.68 0.49
C ILE A 73 -0.77 -1.74 1.10
N ARG A 74 -0.75 -0.46 0.70
CA ARG A 74 -1.73 0.54 1.17
C ARG A 74 -3.16 0.17 0.77
N LYS A 75 -3.36 -0.38 -0.43
CA LYS A 75 -4.66 -0.83 -0.89
C LYS A 75 -5.15 -2.04 -0.08
N LYS A 76 -4.28 -3.02 0.19
CA LYS A 76 -4.59 -4.20 1.02
C LYS A 76 -4.95 -3.80 2.45
N ALA A 77 -4.24 -2.84 3.03
CA ALA A 77 -4.49 -2.34 4.39
C ALA A 77 -5.83 -1.60 4.56
N LYS A 78 -6.48 -1.16 3.48
CA LYS A 78 -7.82 -0.55 3.54
C LYS A 78 -8.94 -1.55 3.77
N TYR A 79 -8.68 -2.84 3.58
CA TYR A 79 -9.64 -3.90 3.82
C TYR A 79 -9.32 -4.57 5.15
N VAL A 80 -10.23 -4.46 6.11
CA VAL A 80 -10.17 -5.21 7.36
C VAL A 80 -11.17 -6.35 7.26
N LEU A 81 -10.73 -7.56 7.60
CA LEU A 81 -11.64 -8.69 7.75
C LEU A 81 -12.51 -8.44 8.99
N MET A 82 -13.81 -8.25 8.77
CA MET A 82 -14.80 -8.22 9.84
C MET A 82 -15.15 -9.67 10.19
N ASP A 83 -14.54 -10.19 11.25
CA ASP A 83 -15.00 -11.38 11.96
C ASP A 83 -15.83 -10.98 13.19
N GLU A 84 -16.48 -11.94 13.84
CA GLU A 84 -17.30 -11.69 15.04
C GLU A 84 -16.49 -10.99 16.14
N VAL A 85 -15.22 -11.37 16.30
CA VAL A 85 -14.30 -10.78 17.29
C VAL A 85 -13.97 -9.31 16.98
N PHE A 86 -13.78 -8.97 15.72
CA PHE A 86 -13.56 -7.60 15.26
C PHE A 86 -14.82 -6.75 15.46
N MET A 87 -16.01 -7.32 15.19
CA MET A 87 -17.29 -6.66 15.44
C MET A 87 -17.51 -6.37 16.92
N ASP A 88 -17.25 -7.34 17.80
CA ASP A 88 -17.36 -7.18 19.26
C ASP A 88 -16.45 -6.05 19.77
N LYS A 89 -15.23 -5.95 19.21
CA LYS A 89 -14.26 -4.91 19.58
C LYS A 89 -14.70 -3.52 19.14
N ILE A 90 -15.29 -3.40 17.95
CA ILE A 90 -15.88 -2.14 17.45
C ILE A 90 -17.04 -1.72 18.37
N VAL A 91 -17.94 -2.64 18.71
CA VAL A 91 -19.08 -2.39 19.60
C VAL A 91 -18.59 -1.93 20.97
N SER A 92 -17.62 -2.61 21.57
CA SER A 92 -17.11 -2.24 22.90
C SER A 92 -16.47 -0.85 22.93
N MET A 93 -15.77 -0.45 21.87
CA MET A 93 -15.17 0.89 21.75
C MET A 93 -16.25 1.98 21.65
N ASN A 94 -17.34 1.73 20.94
CA ASN A 94 -18.44 2.68 20.80
C ASN A 94 -19.25 2.81 22.10
N THR A 95 -19.50 1.71 22.82
CA THR A 95 -20.19 1.75 24.12
C THR A 95 -19.40 2.54 25.15
N ALA A 96 -18.06 2.46 25.14
CA ALA A 96 -17.21 3.24 26.05
C ALA A 96 -17.26 4.76 25.79
N LEU A 97 -17.64 5.19 24.58
CA LEU A 97 -17.81 6.60 24.21
C LEU A 97 -19.20 7.15 24.58
N GLU A 98 -20.25 6.33 24.53
CA GLU A 98 -21.60 6.75 24.96
C GLU A 98 -21.66 7.07 26.47
N VAL A 99 -20.90 6.35 27.29
CA VAL A 99 -20.84 6.58 28.76
C VAL A 99 -20.25 7.96 29.11
N SER A 100 -19.53 8.63 28.19
CA SER A 100 -18.92 9.92 28.47
C SER A 100 -19.86 11.13 28.28
N PHE A 101 -21.03 10.98 27.64
CA PHE A 101 -21.94 12.11 27.41
C PHE A 101 -22.77 12.44 28.65
N ASP A 102 -23.25 11.42 29.37
CA ASP A 102 -24.09 11.60 30.57
C ASP A 102 -23.34 12.25 31.75
N SER A 103 -22.02 12.09 31.81
CA SER A 103 -21.18 12.75 32.83
C SER A 103 -21.05 14.26 32.66
N ILE A 104 -21.27 14.78 31.44
CA ILE A 104 -21.21 16.23 31.15
C ILE A 104 -22.54 16.88 31.54
N THR A 105 -23.67 16.25 31.23
CA THR A 105 -25.01 16.75 31.57
C THR A 105 -25.29 16.76 33.08
N ASP A 106 -24.73 15.80 33.82
CA ASP A 106 -24.86 15.75 35.28
C ASP A 106 -24.00 16.79 36.02
N ALA A 107 -22.88 17.20 35.41
CA ALA A 107 -22.02 18.25 35.97
C ALA A 107 -22.61 19.64 35.78
N GLU A 108 -23.23 19.92 34.62
CA GLU A 108 -23.87 21.20 34.33
C GLU A 108 -25.12 21.43 35.20
N ASN A 109 -25.94 20.40 35.41
CA ASN A 109 -27.14 20.50 36.25
C ASN A 109 -26.83 20.72 37.74
N ARG A 110 -25.65 20.32 38.24
CA ARG A 110 -25.23 20.58 39.63
C ARG A 110 -24.78 22.02 39.85
N ILE A 111 -24.21 22.67 38.84
CA ILE A 111 -23.70 24.05 38.95
C ILE A 111 -24.85 25.07 39.03
N ASP A 112 -26.00 24.78 38.42
CA ASP A 112 -27.18 25.66 38.45
C ASP A 112 -27.99 25.54 39.75
N MET A 113 -27.89 24.43 40.48
CA MET A 113 -28.59 24.24 41.76
C MET A 113 -27.92 25.00 42.94
N ASP A 114 -26.64 25.34 42.83
CA ASP A 114 -25.91 26.14 43.82
C ASP A 114 -26.08 27.67 43.62
N LYS A 115 -26.81 28.09 42.57
CA LYS A 115 -27.06 29.50 42.24
C LYS A 115 -28.50 29.98 42.50
N ALA A 116 -29.39 29.12 42.99
CA ALA A 116 -30.77 29.45 43.36
C ALA A 116 -30.94 29.55 44.89
#